data_AF-A0A317DGY6-F1
#
_entry.id   AF-A0A317DGY6-F1
#
_cell.length_a   1.000
_cell.length_b   1.000
_cell.length_c   1.000
_cell.angle_alpha   90.00
_cell.angle_beta   90.00
_cell.angle_gamma   90.00
#
_symmetry.space_group_name_H-M   'P 1'
#
loop_
_entity.id
_entity.type
_entity.pdbx_description
1 polymer ?
#
loop_
_entity_poly.entity_id
_entity_poly.type
_entity_poly.pdbx_seq_one_letter_code
_entity_poly.pdbx_strand_id
1 'polypeptide(L)'
;MAENARQTTLALAREARSQDRLEAAYRRLLAVATETTSFVTTADVVYPRDGKPPDIDEVADEVSILLLVYASEEMRDAYSSWMRDIQPLRDLLDEVPEDKAWYGWPEVADEFRDKADGIHRSLHELYVVARRELA
;
A
#
# COMPACT_ATOMS: atom_id res chain seq x y z
N MET A 1 -18.91 -42.68 1.65
CA MET A 1 -18.17 -42.03 2.76
C MET A 1 -16.77 -41.55 2.34
N ALA A 2 -15.98 -42.33 1.59
CA ALA A 2 -14.64 -41.92 1.14
C ALA A 2 -14.61 -40.72 0.15
N GLU A 3 -15.59 -40.62 -0.76
CA GLU A 3 -15.70 -39.52 -1.72
C GLU A 3 -15.93 -38.16 -1.03
N ASN A 4 -16.77 -38.16 0.01
CA ASN A 4 -17.11 -36.95 0.76
C ASN A 4 -15.91 -36.43 1.56
N ALA A 5 -15.16 -37.35 2.20
CA ALA A 5 -13.91 -37.00 2.90
C ALA A 5 -12.86 -36.42 1.94
N ARG A 6 -12.74 -36.96 0.72
CA ARG A 6 -11.79 -36.47 -0.30
C ARG A 6 -12.15 -35.07 -0.79
N GLN A 7 -13.43 -34.77 -0.97
CA GLN A 7 -13.91 -33.44 -1.32
C GLN A 7 -13.67 -32.42 -0.19
N THR A 8 -13.90 -32.80 1.06
CA THR A 8 -13.61 -31.94 2.22
C THR A 8 -12.12 -31.65 2.35
N THR A 9 -11.24 -32.66 2.20
CA THR A 9 -9.78 -32.46 2.25
C THR A 9 -9.29 -31.56 1.11
N LEU A 10 -9.84 -31.69 -0.10
CA LEU A 10 -9.52 -30.81 -1.23
C LEU A 10 -9.99 -29.37 -1.02
N ALA A 11 -11.17 -29.17 -0.41
CA ALA A 11 -11.68 -27.84 -0.07
C ALA A 11 -10.78 -27.15 0.96
N LEU A 12 -10.45 -27.85 2.06
CA LEU A 12 -9.55 -27.35 3.09
C LEU A 12 -8.14 -27.03 2.55
N ALA A 13 -7.62 -27.86 1.65
CA ALA A 13 -6.32 -27.61 1.01
C ALA A 13 -6.35 -26.39 0.05
N ARG A 14 -7.50 -26.08 -0.56
CA ARG A 14 -7.67 -24.86 -1.38
C ARG A 14 -7.78 -23.62 -0.50
N GLU A 15 -8.51 -23.72 0.60
CA GLU A 15 -8.69 -22.64 1.57
C GLU A 15 -7.36 -22.26 2.25
N ALA A 16 -6.58 -23.25 2.68
CA ALA A 16 -5.24 -23.03 3.22
C ALA A 16 -4.32 -22.32 2.21
N ARG A 17 -4.34 -22.76 0.94
CA ARG A 17 -3.56 -22.09 -0.13
C ARG A 17 -4.03 -20.68 -0.43
N SER A 18 -5.33 -20.37 -0.29
CA SER A 18 -5.81 -19.00 -0.43
C SER A 18 -5.38 -18.12 0.74
N GLN A 19 -5.35 -18.66 1.96
CA GLN A 19 -4.84 -17.94 3.13
C GLN A 19 -3.34 -17.64 2.99
N ASP A 20 -2.52 -18.61 2.59
CA ASP A 20 -1.08 -18.41 2.36
C ASP A 20 -0.82 -17.31 1.31
N ARG A 21 -1.63 -17.28 0.24
CA ARG A 21 -1.54 -16.25 -0.81
C ARG A 21 -1.98 -14.88 -0.32
N LEU A 22 -3.03 -14.82 0.49
CA LEU A 22 -3.51 -13.57 1.09
C LEU A 22 -2.47 -13.01 2.06
N GLU A 23 -1.87 -13.85 2.91
CA GLU A 23 -0.79 -13.45 3.81
C GLU A 23 0.42 -12.90 3.04
N ALA A 24 0.85 -13.59 1.98
CA ALA A 24 1.93 -13.11 1.12
C ALA A 24 1.59 -11.76 0.47
N ALA A 25 0.35 -11.59 0.00
CA ALA A 25 -0.12 -10.33 -0.57
C ALA A 25 -0.13 -9.20 0.46
N TYR A 26 -0.60 -9.44 1.69
CA TYR A 26 -0.61 -8.44 2.75
C TYR A 26 0.80 -8.02 3.15
N ARG A 27 1.74 -8.96 3.25
CA ARG A 27 3.14 -8.63 3.51
C ARG A 27 3.75 -7.78 2.41
N ARG A 28 3.50 -8.13 1.14
CA ARG A 28 3.98 -7.36 -0.02
C ARG A 28 3.37 -5.96 -0.05
N LEU A 29 2.05 -5.86 0.15
CA LEU A 29 1.33 -4.60 0.26
C LEU A 29 1.92 -3.71 1.36
N LEU A 30 2.07 -4.24 2.57
CA LEU A 30 2.58 -3.47 3.71
C LEU A 30 4.03 -3.02 3.51
N ALA A 31 4.87 -3.85 2.88
CA ALA A 31 6.24 -3.45 2.54
C ALA A 31 6.25 -2.26 1.58
N VAL A 32 5.46 -2.34 0.51
CA VAL A 32 5.35 -1.29 -0.52
C VAL A 32 4.71 -0.04 0.05
N ALA A 33 3.67 -0.18 0.87
CA ALA A 33 3.01 0.93 1.53
C ALA A 33 3.97 1.66 2.49
N THR A 34 4.76 0.90 3.25
CA THR A 34 5.80 1.46 4.13
C THR A 34 6.89 2.16 3.34
N GLU A 35 7.40 1.54 2.28
CA GLU A 35 8.45 2.11 1.43
C GLU A 35 7.97 3.40 0.75
N THR A 36 6.75 3.40 0.22
CA THR A 36 6.16 4.58 -0.42
C THR A 36 5.90 5.68 0.60
N THR A 37 5.30 5.36 1.75
CA THR A 37 5.11 6.35 2.81
C THR A 37 6.45 6.92 3.26
N SER A 38 7.48 6.09 3.46
CA SER A 38 8.81 6.55 3.82
C SER A 38 9.42 7.43 2.74
N PHE A 39 9.32 7.05 1.46
CA PHE A 39 9.82 7.83 0.34
C PHE A 39 9.18 9.22 0.33
N VAL A 40 7.85 9.28 0.44
CA VAL A 40 7.09 10.52 0.38
C VAL A 40 7.33 11.37 1.63
N THR A 41 7.29 10.82 2.86
CA THR A 41 7.47 11.65 4.07
C THR A 41 8.91 12.03 4.35
N THR A 42 9.89 11.37 3.73
CA THR A 42 11.31 11.77 3.76
C THR A 42 11.74 12.52 2.51
N ALA A 43 10.81 12.87 1.61
CA ALA A 43 11.04 13.76 0.47
C ALA A 43 11.22 15.22 0.92
N ASP A 44 11.97 15.42 2.00
CA ASP A 44 12.51 16.71 2.37
C ASP A 44 13.84 16.87 1.60
N VAL A 45 13.81 17.70 0.55
CA VAL A 45 14.94 18.57 0.18
C VAL A 45 16.10 18.02 -0.68
N VAL A 46 16.53 16.75 -0.65
CA VAL A 46 17.81 16.34 -1.31
C VAL A 46 17.71 15.05 -2.13
N TYR A 47 16.84 15.01 -3.13
CA TYR A 47 16.97 13.98 -4.16
C TYR A 47 17.20 14.63 -5.53
N PRO A 48 18.44 14.64 -6.07
CA PRO A 48 18.56 14.40 -7.50
C PRO A 48 17.80 13.09 -7.76
N ARG A 49 16.85 13.07 -8.70
CA ARG A 49 16.05 11.86 -9.01
C ARG A 49 16.92 10.74 -9.62
N ASP A 50 17.83 10.17 -8.83
CA ASP A 50 18.50 8.92 -9.16
C ASP A 50 17.64 7.72 -8.71
N GLY A 51 16.73 7.94 -7.75
CA GLY A 51 15.71 6.99 -7.33
C GLY A 51 14.35 7.38 -7.91
N LYS A 52 13.77 6.50 -8.74
CA LYS A 52 12.34 6.59 -9.06
C LYS A 52 11.54 6.35 -7.76
N PRO A 53 10.38 7.02 -7.57
CA PRO A 53 9.45 6.61 -6.53
C PRO A 53 9.21 5.09 -6.62
N PRO A 54 9.02 4.37 -5.50
CA PRO A 54 8.60 2.98 -5.54
C PRO A 54 7.38 2.85 -6.45
N ASP A 55 7.44 1.96 -7.43
CA ASP A 55 6.35 1.77 -8.38
C ASP A 55 5.21 1.02 -7.67
N ILE A 56 4.28 1.79 -7.08
CA ILE A 56 3.05 1.26 -6.47
C ILE A 56 2.21 0.53 -7.53
N ASP A 57 2.33 0.93 -8.80
CA ASP A 57 1.51 0.42 -9.89
C ASP A 57 1.96 -1.00 -10.30
N GLU A 58 3.24 -1.37 -10.13
CA GLU A 58 3.74 -2.75 -10.33
C GLU A 58 3.27 -3.74 -9.25
N VAL A 59 2.92 -3.26 -8.06
CA VAL A 59 2.40 -4.08 -6.97
C VAL A 59 0.87 -4.19 -7.08
N ALA A 60 0.25 -3.25 -7.79
CA ALA A 60 -1.17 -3.01 -7.81
C ALA A 60 -1.98 -4.15 -8.41
N ASP A 61 -1.60 -4.78 -9.52
CA ASP A 61 -2.54 -5.70 -10.19
C ASP A 61 -2.80 -6.98 -9.37
N GLU A 62 -1.74 -7.65 -8.93
CA GLU A 62 -1.89 -8.91 -8.18
C GLU A 62 -2.43 -8.65 -6.76
N VAL A 63 -1.96 -7.60 -6.09
CA VAL A 63 -2.43 -7.24 -4.75
C VAL A 63 -3.86 -6.72 -4.80
N SER A 64 -4.23 -5.89 -5.79
CA SER A 64 -5.61 -5.39 -5.92
C SER A 64 -6.58 -6.50 -6.25
N ILE A 65 -6.22 -7.48 -7.10
CA ILE A 65 -7.06 -8.65 -7.36
C ILE A 65 -7.23 -9.48 -6.09
N LEU A 66 -6.17 -9.73 -5.34
CA LEU A 66 -6.26 -10.52 -4.10
C LEU A 66 -7.04 -9.78 -3.00
N LEU A 67 -6.89 -8.46 -2.89
CA LEU A 67 -7.71 -7.62 -2.01
C LEU A 67 -9.19 -7.65 -2.41
N LEU A 68 -9.50 -7.53 -3.71
CA LEU A 68 -10.87 -7.54 -4.21
C LEU A 68 -11.58 -8.88 -3.97
N VAL A 69 -10.85 -9.99 -4.09
CA VAL A 69 -11.44 -11.34 -4.05
C VAL A 69 -11.45 -11.94 -2.65
N TYR A 70 -10.44 -11.67 -1.83
CA TYR A 70 -10.20 -12.40 -0.59
C TYR A 70 -10.11 -11.55 0.68
N ALA A 71 -9.90 -10.23 0.57
CA ALA A 71 -9.83 -9.37 1.75
C ALA A 71 -11.22 -9.00 2.28
N SER A 72 -11.31 -8.67 3.57
CA SER A 72 -12.55 -8.15 4.12
C SER A 72 -12.89 -6.77 3.55
N GLU A 73 -14.09 -6.27 3.85
CA GLU A 73 -14.47 -4.88 3.57
C GLU A 73 -13.59 -3.89 4.35
N GLU A 74 -13.28 -4.18 5.62
CA GLU A 74 -12.44 -3.32 6.47
C GLU A 74 -11.04 -3.14 5.88
N MET A 75 -10.43 -4.21 5.35
CA MET A 75 -9.10 -4.14 4.73
C MET A 75 -9.14 -3.39 3.39
N ARG A 76 -10.19 -3.56 2.60
CA ARG A 76 -10.38 -2.81 1.35
C ARG A 76 -10.57 -1.31 1.62
N ASP A 77 -11.29 -0.96 2.68
CA ASP A 77 -11.48 0.42 3.10
C ASP A 77 -10.17 1.03 3.61
N ALA A 78 -9.41 0.30 4.44
CA ALA A 78 -8.10 0.76 4.94
C ALA A 78 -7.10 0.98 3.80
N TYR A 79 -7.03 0.06 2.83
CA TYR A 79 -6.19 0.21 1.63
C TYR A 79 -6.62 1.42 0.78
N SER A 80 -7.92 1.57 0.55
CA SER A 80 -8.46 2.70 -0.22
C SER A 80 -8.22 4.04 0.47
N SER A 81 -8.26 4.06 1.81
CA SER A 81 -7.93 5.24 2.63
C SER A 81 -6.47 5.63 2.44
N TRP A 82 -5.55 4.67 2.59
CA TRP A 82 -4.11 4.91 2.37
C TRP A 82 -3.81 5.37 0.93
N MET A 83 -4.42 4.74 -0.08
CA MET A 83 -4.29 5.16 -1.49
C MET A 83 -4.79 6.59 -1.73
N ARG A 84 -5.90 6.98 -1.08
CA ARG A 84 -6.46 8.32 -1.19
C ARG A 84 -5.54 9.38 -0.59
N ASP A 85 -4.85 9.06 0.50
CA ASP A 85 -3.93 10.00 1.14
C ASP A 85 -2.61 10.12 0.37
N ILE A 86 -2.15 9.05 -0.30
CA ILE A 86 -0.88 9.05 -1.03
C ILE A 86 -0.96 9.63 -2.44
N GLN A 87 -2.09 9.47 -3.12
CA GLN A 87 -2.24 9.94 -4.51
C GLN A 87 -1.95 11.44 -4.68
N PRO A 88 -2.49 12.35 -3.83
CA PRO A 88 -2.22 13.77 -3.94
C PRO A 88 -0.74 14.14 -3.76
N LEU A 89 0.01 13.38 -2.96
CA LEU A 89 1.45 13.59 -2.79
C LEU A 89 2.25 13.08 -3.99
N ARG A 90 1.80 11.99 -4.64
CA ARG A 90 2.36 11.54 -5.92
C ARG A 90 2.15 12.60 -7.00
N ASP A 91 0.93 13.13 -7.11
CA ASP A 91 0.59 14.14 -8.10
C ASP A 91 1.48 15.39 -7.92
N LEU A 92 1.67 15.85 -6.68
CA LEU A 92 2.60 16.94 -6.36
C LEU A 92 4.05 16.61 -6.72
N LEU A 93 4.53 15.39 -6.46
CA LEU A 93 5.88 14.97 -6.81
C LEU A 93 6.09 14.93 -8.34
N ASP A 94 5.07 14.55 -9.11
CA ASP A 94 5.11 14.50 -10.57
C ASP A 94 5.11 15.90 -11.21
N GLU A 95 4.45 16.88 -10.57
CA GLU A 95 4.47 18.28 -11.00
C GLU A 95 5.83 18.96 -10.76
N VAL A 96 6.63 18.46 -9.81
CA VAL A 96 7.95 19.03 -9.48
C VAL A 96 9.03 18.53 -10.45
N PRO A 97 9.76 19.44 -11.14
CA PRO A 97 10.87 19.07 -12.02
C PRO A 97 11.96 18.27 -11.29
N GLU A 98 12.49 17.25 -11.97
CA GLU A 98 13.49 16.30 -11.42
C GLU A 98 14.78 16.96 -10.92
N ASP A 99 15.08 18.15 -11.42
CA ASP A 99 16.33 18.89 -11.27
C ASP A 99 16.28 20.01 -10.22
N LYS A 100 15.16 20.19 -9.51
CA LYS A 100 14.96 21.32 -8.59
C LYS A 100 14.87 20.91 -7.12
N ALA A 101 15.68 21.58 -6.30
CA ALA A 101 15.51 21.59 -4.85
C ALA A 101 14.25 22.39 -4.49
N TRP A 102 13.40 21.80 -3.64
CA TRP A 102 12.09 22.32 -3.25
C TRP A 102 12.12 23.71 -2.58
N TYR A 103 13.30 24.19 -2.19
CA TYR A 103 13.53 25.50 -1.57
C TYR A 103 13.11 26.72 -2.40
N GLY A 104 12.77 26.56 -3.68
CA GLY A 104 12.22 27.64 -4.50
C GLY A 104 10.69 27.80 -4.44
N TRP A 105 9.97 26.87 -3.80
CA TRP A 105 8.50 26.73 -3.88
C TRP A 105 7.90 26.45 -2.49
N PRO A 106 7.95 27.44 -1.57
CA PRO A 106 7.48 27.25 -0.19
C PRO A 106 6.00 26.84 -0.12
N GLU A 107 5.16 27.27 -1.05
CA GLU A 107 3.74 26.91 -1.12
C GLU A 107 3.55 25.41 -1.39
N VAL A 108 4.37 24.81 -2.26
CA VAL A 108 4.34 23.36 -2.55
C VAL A 108 4.87 22.57 -1.35
N ALA A 109 5.90 23.08 -0.67
CA ALA A 109 6.44 22.43 0.52
C ALA A 109 5.45 22.44 1.70
N ASP A 110 4.68 23.51 1.87
CA ASP A 110 3.63 23.59 2.88
C ASP A 110 2.44 22.68 2.51
N GLU A 111 2.00 22.69 1.24
CA GLU A 111 0.94 21.80 0.77
C GLU A 111 1.32 20.31 0.90
N PHE A 112 2.58 19.98 0.67
CA PHE A 112 3.11 18.64 0.84
C PHE A 112 3.13 18.20 2.30
N ARG A 113 3.60 19.07 3.21
CA ARG A 113 3.59 18.78 4.66
C ARG A 113 2.16 18.57 5.19
N ASP A 114 1.22 19.42 4.79
CA ASP A 114 -0.18 19.32 5.18
C ASP A 114 -0.81 17.98 4.73
N LYS A 115 -0.44 17.48 3.56
CA LYS A 115 -0.93 16.19 3.04
C LYS A 115 -0.18 14.98 3.63
N ALA A 116 1.11 15.12 3.96
CA ALA A 116 1.93 14.04 4.53
C ALA A 116 1.45 13.59 5.92
N ASP A 117 0.89 14.51 6.72
CA ASP A 117 0.37 14.22 8.07
C ASP A 117 -0.75 13.16 8.08
N GLY A 118 -1.51 13.03 6.99
CA GLY A 118 -2.58 12.04 6.85
C GLY A 118 -2.07 10.61 6.63
N ILE A 119 -0.96 10.45 5.90
CA ILE A 119 -0.49 9.15 5.41
C ILE A 119 -0.01 8.24 6.53
N HIS A 120 0.68 8.78 7.53
CA HIS A 120 1.12 7.94 8.66
C HIS A 120 -0.05 7.33 9.42
N ARG A 121 -1.20 8.02 9.46
CA ARG A 121 -2.41 7.54 10.11
C ARG A 121 -3.06 6.42 9.30
N SER A 122 -3.25 6.61 8.00
CA SER A 122 -3.85 5.58 7.13
C SER A 122 -2.94 4.37 6.94
N LEU A 123 -1.60 4.54 6.91
CA LEU A 123 -0.66 3.43 6.93
C LEU A 123 -0.77 2.63 8.24
N HIS A 124 -0.90 3.32 9.39
CA HIS A 124 -1.07 2.65 10.67
C HIS A 124 -2.38 1.84 10.73
N GLU A 125 -3.47 2.42 10.23
CA GLU A 125 -4.77 1.75 10.14
C GLU A 125 -4.69 0.50 9.24
N LEU A 126 -4.07 0.62 8.06
CA LEU A 126 -3.81 -0.49 7.15
C LEU A 126 -3.03 -1.63 7.84
N TYR A 127 -2.01 -1.31 8.62
CA TYR A 127 -1.23 -2.29 9.39
C TYR A 127 -2.07 -2.98 10.47
N VAL A 128 -2.89 -2.22 11.21
CA VAL A 128 -3.75 -2.75 12.27
C VAL A 128 -4.78 -3.73 11.71
N VAL A 129 -5.45 -3.37 10.60
CA VAL A 129 -6.45 -4.22 9.97
C VAL A 129 -5.81 -5.48 9.37
N ALA A 130 -4.72 -5.32 8.62
CA ALA A 130 -3.98 -6.46 8.06
C ALA A 130 -3.54 -7.45 9.15
N ARG A 131 -3.08 -6.95 10.30
CA ARG A 131 -2.67 -7.81 11.42
C ARG A 131 -3.86 -8.55 12.06
N ARG A 132 -5.05 -7.94 12.12
CA ARG A 132 -6.25 -8.59 12.67
C ARG A 132 -6.73 -9.73 11.76
N GLU A 133 -6.65 -9.55 10.45
CA GLU A 133 -7.08 -10.59 9.50
C GLU A 133 -6.12 -11.77 9.41
N LEU A 134 -4.84 -11.56 9.75
CA LEU A 134 -3.80 -12.60 9.76
C LEU A 134 -3.62 -13.31 11.11
N ALA A 135 -4.38 -12.93 12.14
CA ALA A 135 -4.30 -13.48 13.50
C ALA A 135 -5.28 -14.64 13.70
#